data_AF-A0A956DWE9-F1
#
_entry.id   AF-A0A956DWE9-F1
#
_cell.length_a   1.000
_cell.length_b   1.000
_cell.length_c   1.000
_cell.angle_alpha   90.00
_cell.angle_beta   90.00
_cell.angle_gamma   90.00
#
_symmetry.space_group_name_H-M   'P 1'
#
loop_
_entity.id
_entity.type
_entity.pdbx_description
1 polymer ?
#
loop_
_entity_poly.entity_id
_entity_poly.type
_entity_poly.pdbx_seq_one_letter_code
_entity_poly.pdbx_strand_id
1 'polypeptide(L)'
;MDGTSRHGRSRNRPRRANPLDPLPDKCEGPGAMEREVHVIDHPLITHKLTVLRDERTPSPVFRQLTEELLTLLAYEATRNVRVEEIEIQTP
;
A
#
# COMPACT_ATOMS: atom_id res chain seq x y z
N MET A 1 23.90 60.23 -26.19
CA MET A 1 24.83 60.11 -25.06
C MET A 1 24.08 59.54 -23.85
N ASP A 2 23.64 58.30 -24.01
CA ASP A 2 23.93 57.13 -23.18
C ASP A 2 23.73 57.26 -21.66
N GLY A 3 22.53 56.86 -21.20
CA GLY A 3 22.25 56.51 -19.80
C GLY A 3 21.91 55.02 -19.71
N THR A 4 22.91 54.22 -19.37
CA THR A 4 22.94 52.75 -19.42
C THR A 4 21.93 52.04 -18.51
N SER A 5 21.20 51.12 -19.13
CA SER A 5 20.54 49.93 -18.56
C SER A 5 21.43 49.18 -17.56
N ARG A 6 20.93 48.95 -16.33
CA ARG A 6 21.47 47.93 -15.42
C ARG A 6 20.38 46.93 -15.05
N HIS A 7 20.20 45.96 -15.96
CA HIS A 7 19.48 44.72 -15.68
C HIS A 7 20.33 43.84 -14.75
N GLY A 8 20.00 43.82 -13.46
CA GLY A 8 20.51 42.82 -12.53
C GLY A 8 19.83 41.47 -12.76
N ARG A 9 20.32 40.68 -13.73
CA ARG A 9 19.92 39.26 -13.85
C ARG A 9 20.56 38.47 -12.71
N SER A 10 19.80 38.28 -11.64
CA SER A 10 20.08 37.25 -10.64
C SER A 10 20.08 35.90 -11.34
N ARG A 11 21.27 35.32 -11.51
CA ARG A 11 21.47 33.96 -12.01
C ARG A 11 20.99 33.00 -10.93
N ASN A 12 19.73 32.57 -11.02
CA ASN A 12 19.16 31.56 -10.16
C ASN A 12 19.92 30.24 -10.40
N ARG A 13 20.89 29.92 -9.54
CA ARG A 13 21.67 28.68 -9.62
C ARG A 13 20.77 27.55 -9.09
N PRO A 14 20.52 26.48 -9.85
CA PRO A 14 19.70 25.39 -9.34
C PRO A 14 20.36 24.83 -8.08
N ARG A 15 19.58 24.73 -6.98
CA ARG A 15 20.03 24.11 -5.73
C ARG A 15 20.42 22.67 -6.05
N ARG A 16 21.59 22.23 -5.56
CA ARG A 16 21.93 20.80 -5.57
C ARG A 16 20.87 20.07 -4.74
N ALA A 17 20.22 19.07 -5.33
CA ALA A 17 19.27 18.22 -4.62
C ALA A 17 19.94 17.58 -3.40
N ASN A 18 19.27 17.61 -2.26
CA ASN A 18 19.74 17.01 -1.02
C ASN A 18 19.27 15.54 -0.95
N PRO A 19 20.09 14.57 -0.51
CA PRO A 19 19.68 13.16 -0.42
C PRO A 19 18.53 12.89 0.56
N LEU A 20 18.17 13.85 1.41
CA LEU A 20 17.04 13.80 2.33
C LEU A 20 15.79 14.53 1.81
N ASP A 21 15.87 15.13 0.60
CA ASP A 21 14.68 15.68 -0.03
C ASP A 21 13.73 14.52 -0.36
N PRO A 22 12.43 14.62 -0.03
CA PRO A 22 11.46 13.61 -0.42
C PRO A 22 11.52 13.43 -1.93
N LEU A 23 11.75 12.20 -2.39
CA LEU A 23 11.66 11.88 -3.81
C LEU A 23 10.26 12.31 -4.29
N PRO A 24 10.15 13.08 -5.37
CA PRO A 24 8.83 13.48 -5.86
C PRO A 24 8.04 12.21 -6.19
N ASP A 25 6.84 12.12 -5.63
CA ASP A 25 5.91 11.03 -5.85
C ASP A 25 5.66 10.90 -7.36
N LYS A 26 6.02 9.76 -7.94
CA LYS A 26 6.13 9.59 -9.40
C LYS A 26 4.78 9.27 -10.07
N CYS A 27 3.68 9.61 -9.42
CA CYS A 27 2.34 9.16 -9.80
C CYS A 27 1.40 10.34 -10.11
N GLU A 28 1.82 11.31 -10.92
CA GLU A 28 0.91 12.34 -11.45
C GLU A 28 0.73 12.14 -12.96
N GLY A 29 -0.29 11.36 -13.33
CA GLY A 29 -0.78 11.17 -14.69
C GLY A 29 -2.27 10.81 -14.70
N PRO A 30 -3.05 11.24 -15.71
CA PRO A 30 -4.48 10.98 -15.78
C PRO A 30 -4.71 9.49 -16.11
N GLY A 31 -4.98 8.69 -15.08
CA GLY A 31 -5.09 7.23 -15.16
C GLY A 31 -4.63 6.48 -13.91
N ALA A 32 -4.18 7.18 -12.86
CA ALA A 32 -3.93 6.56 -11.57
C ALA A 32 -5.24 6.03 -10.97
N MET A 33 -5.48 4.72 -11.12
CA MET A 33 -6.42 4.00 -10.28
C MET A 33 -5.91 4.16 -8.85
N GLU A 34 -6.66 4.88 -8.02
CA GLU A 34 -6.40 5.01 -6.60
C GLU A 34 -6.40 3.60 -6.00
N ARG A 35 -5.22 3.11 -5.61
CA ARG A 35 -5.11 1.78 -4.99
C ARG A 35 -5.62 1.90 -3.56
N GLU A 36 -6.90 1.59 -3.36
CA GLU A 36 -7.48 1.47 -2.04
C GLU A 36 -6.84 0.28 -1.31
N VAL A 37 -6.01 0.58 -0.31
CA VAL A 37 -5.37 -0.42 0.55
C VAL A 37 -6.26 -0.63 1.77
N HIS A 38 -6.84 -1.82 1.90
CA HIS A 38 -7.59 -2.21 3.08
C HIS A 38 -6.67 -2.91 4.09
N VAL A 39 -6.47 -2.29 5.26
CA VAL A 39 -5.70 -2.88 6.37
C VAL A 39 -6.66 -3.63 7.28
N ILE A 40 -6.49 -4.95 7.36
CA ILE A 40 -7.34 -5.83 8.17
C ILE A 40 -6.81 -5.87 9.61
N ASP A 41 -7.62 -5.37 10.55
CA ASP A 41 -7.33 -5.41 11.98
C ASP A 41 -8.05 -6.59 12.65
N HIS A 42 -7.39 -7.75 12.66
CA HIS A 42 -7.91 -8.97 13.29
C HIS A 42 -6.83 -9.60 14.20
N PRO A 43 -7.11 -9.86 15.49
CA PRO A 43 -6.11 -10.37 16.44
C PRO A 43 -5.41 -11.66 15.98
N LEU A 44 -6.15 -12.58 15.37
CA LEU A 44 -5.57 -13.83 14.84
C LEU A 44 -4.66 -13.60 13.64
N ILE A 45 -4.93 -12.58 12.80
CA ILE A 45 -4.05 -12.24 11.68
C ILE A 45 -2.74 -11.70 12.20
N THR A 46 -2.80 -10.76 13.15
CA THR A 46 -1.61 -10.20 13.81
C THR A 46 -0.77 -11.29 14.47
N HIS A 47 -1.40 -12.20 15.23
CA HIS A 47 -0.70 -13.32 15.85
C HIS A 47 0.00 -14.25 14.84
N LYS A 48 -0.70 -14.64 13.76
CA LYS A 48 -0.12 -15.51 12.72
C LYS A 48 1.02 -14.82 11.98
N LEU A 49 0.88 -13.53 11.67
CA LEU A 49 1.93 -12.74 11.04
C LEU A 49 3.18 -12.62 11.91
N THR A 50 3.04 -12.52 13.24
CA THR A 50 4.19 -12.51 14.16
C THR A 50 5.04 -13.77 13.99
N VAL A 51 4.40 -14.95 13.96
CA VAL A 51 5.12 -16.22 13.80
C VAL A 51 5.67 -16.40 12.38
N LEU A 52 4.91 -16.03 11.35
CA LEU A 52 5.36 -16.09 9.95
C LEU A 52 6.57 -15.19 9.67
N ARG A 53 6.74 -14.09 10.41
CA ARG A 53 7.87 -13.16 10.29
C ARG A 53 9.13 -13.62 11.03
N ASP A 54 9.04 -14.59 11.94
CA ASP A 54 10.21 -15.15 12.61
C ASP A 54 11.00 -16.02 11.63
N GLU A 55 12.26 -15.65 11.36
CA GLU A 55 13.17 -16.37 10.45
C GLU A 55 13.45 -17.82 10.89
N ARG A 56 13.22 -18.13 12.17
CA ARG A 56 13.45 -19.45 12.75
C ARG A 56 12.24 -20.37 12.58
N THR A 57 11.12 -19.87 12.03
CA THR A 57 9.91 -20.65 11.84
C THR A 57 10.16 -21.80 10.86
N PRO A 58 9.98 -23.07 11.27
CA PRO A 58 10.19 -24.22 10.39
C PRO A 58 9.24 -24.21 9.20
N SER A 59 9.70 -24.64 8.03
CA SER A 59 8.91 -24.64 6.79
C SER A 59 7.54 -25.32 6.89
N PRO A 60 7.37 -26.46 7.60
CA PRO A 60 6.04 -27.06 7.77
C PRO A 60 5.06 -26.14 8.53
N VAL A 61 5.54 -25.48 9.59
CA VAL A 61 4.74 -24.56 10.41
C VAL A 61 4.38 -23.31 9.60
N PHE A 62 5.34 -22.78 8.82
CA PHE A 62 5.09 -21.65 7.94
C PHE A 62 3.95 -21.92 6.95
N ARG A 63 3.96 -23.10 6.31
CA ARG A 63 2.93 -23.50 5.35
C ARG A 63 1.56 -23.60 6.01
N GLN A 64 1.48 -24.28 7.16
CA GLN A 64 0.24 -24.40 7.92
C GLN A 64 -0.32 -23.01 8.30
N LEU A 65 0.51 -22.14 8.87
CA LEU A 65 0.07 -20.80 9.27
C LEU A 65 -0.35 -19.93 8.07
N THR A 66 0.28 -20.12 6.91
CA THR A 66 -0.11 -19.43 5.67
C THR A 66 -1.50 -19.87 5.22
N GLU A 67 -1.81 -21.16 5.25
CA GLU A 67 -3.15 -21.68 4.90
C GLU A 67 -4.24 -21.12 5.84
N GLU A 68 -3.95 -21.10 7.14
CA GLU A 68 -4.86 -20.54 8.14
C GLU A 68 -5.04 -19.02 7.95
N LEU A 69 -3.96 -18.29 7.64
CA LEU A 69 -4.01 -16.86 7.36
C LEU A 69 -4.83 -16.56 6.10
N LEU A 70 -4.63 -17.31 5.02
CA LEU A 70 -5.36 -17.15 3.75
C LEU A 70 -6.87 -17.31 3.96
N THR A 71 -7.28 -18.24 4.82
CA THR A 71 -8.70 -18.44 5.14
C THR A 71 -9.32 -17.18 5.77
N LEU A 72 -8.61 -16.55 6.72
CA LEU A 72 -9.07 -15.30 7.35
C LEU A 72 -9.10 -14.14 6.36
N LEU A 73 -8.08 -14.04 5.50
CA LEU A 73 -8.03 -12.99 4.45
C LEU A 73 -9.16 -13.16 3.44
N ALA A 74 -9.45 -14.39 3.03
CA ALA A 74 -10.53 -14.69 2.10
C ALA A 74 -11.90 -14.29 2.68
N TYR A 75 -12.13 -14.56 3.98
CA TYR A 75 -13.36 -14.14 4.66
C TYR A 75 -13.54 -12.62 4.64
N GLU A 76 -12.51 -11.86 5.00
CA GLU A 76 -12.59 -10.40 4.97
C GLU A 76 -12.69 -9.84 3.54
N ALA A 77 -11.97 -10.43 2.59
CA ALA A 77 -12.03 -10.02 1.18
C ALA A 77 -13.41 -10.25 0.54
N THR A 78 -14.15 -11.26 1.02
CA THR A 78 -15.47 -11.62 0.47
C THR A 78 -16.64 -11.02 1.23
N ARG A 79 -16.38 -10.21 2.26
CA ARG A 79 -17.42 -9.63 3.14
C ARG A 79 -18.50 -8.84 2.42
N ASN A 80 -18.16 -8.22 1.29
CA ASN A 80 -19.06 -7.37 0.50
C ASN A 80 -19.45 -7.99 -0.85
N VAL A 81 -19.30 -9.30 -1.00
CA VAL A 81 -19.76 -10.01 -2.20
C VAL A 81 -21.28 -9.90 -2.29
N ARG A 82 -21.78 -9.60 -3.49
CA ARG A 82 -23.22 -9.48 -3.74
C ARG A 82 -23.89 -10.83 -3.56
N VAL A 83 -25.08 -10.83 -2.97
CA VAL A 83 -25.90 -12.00 -2.74
C VAL A 83 -27.30 -11.77 -3.29
N GLU A 84 -28.02 -12.85 -3.56
CA GLU A 84 -29.40 -12.86 -4.04
C GLU A 84 -30.23 -13.80 -3.14
N GLU A 85 -31.50 -13.45 -2.91
CA GLU A 85 -32.40 -14.27 -2.10
C GLU A 85 -32.93 -15.46 -2.92
N ILE A 86 -32.90 -16.66 -2.31
CA ILE A 86 -33.44 -17.89 -2.89
C ILE A 86 -34.29 -18.63 -1.85
N GLU A 87 -35.46 -19.12 -2.26
CA GLU A 87 -36.30 -19.96 -1.40
C GLU A 87 -35.78 -21.41 -1.39
N ILE A 88 -35.63 -22.01 -0.20
CA ILE A 88 -35.15 -23.39 -0.01
C ILE A 88 -36.08 -24.12 0.98
N GLN A 89 -36.48 -25.36 0.65
CA GLN A 89 -37.15 -26.27 1.59
C GLN A 89 -36.11 -27.13 2.32
N THR A 90 -36.05 -27.01 3.64
CA THR A 90 -35.26 -27.89 4.51
C THR A 90 -36.08 -29.12 4.94
N PRO A 91 -35.44 -30.26 5.25
CA PRO A 91 -36.13 -31.45 5.77
C PRO A 91 -36.92 -31.22 7.06
#